data_AF-A0AAP9D767-F1
#
_entry.id   AF-A0AAP9D767-F1
#
_cell.length_a   1.000
_cell.length_b   1.000
_cell.length_c   1.000
_cell.angle_alpha   90.00
_cell.angle_beta   90.00
_cell.angle_gamma   90.00
#
_symmetry.space_group_name_H-M   'P 1'
#
loop_
_entity.id
_entity.type
_entity.pdbx_description
1 polymer ?
#
loop_
_entity_poly.entity_id
_entity_poly.type
_entity_poly.pdbx_seq_one_letter_code
_entity_poly.pdbx_strand_id
1 'polypeptide(L)'
;MSFILRKTARKYVNQASGNPKLMSNVMQEIVVPIPPLAIQNKIVEVLDKLEAYTENINVGLPLEIKQRKKQYEYYRNKLLDFKEY
;
A
#
# COMPACT_ATOMS: atom_id res chain seq x y z
N MET A 1 13.51 2.40 -0.99
CA MET A 1 14.22 3.20 -2.01
C MET A 1 13.63 4.61 -2.20
N SER A 2 12.34 4.75 -2.52
CA SER A 2 11.70 6.06 -2.78
C SER A 2 11.90 7.10 -1.65
N PHE A 3 11.80 6.68 -0.38
CA PHE A 3 11.99 7.59 0.76
C PHE A 3 13.41 8.17 0.84
N ILE A 4 14.42 7.33 0.69
CA ILE A 4 15.84 7.74 0.74
C ILE A 4 16.12 8.69 -0.43
N LEU A 5 15.70 8.33 -1.65
CA LEU A 5 15.86 9.17 -2.82
C LEU A 5 15.18 10.54 -2.64
N ARG A 6 13.97 10.59 -2.08
CA ARG A 6 13.24 11.84 -1.82
C ARG A 6 14.00 12.74 -0.83
N LYS A 7 14.64 12.15 0.18
CA LYS A 7 15.44 12.88 1.17
C LYS A 7 16.78 13.35 0.60
N THR A 8 17.46 12.52 -0.21
CA THR A 8 18.76 12.88 -0.79
C THR A 8 18.60 13.89 -1.92
N ALA A 9 17.67 13.68 -2.86
CA ALA A 9 17.47 14.55 -4.03
C ALA A 9 17.18 16.01 -3.67
N ARG A 10 16.49 16.26 -2.55
CA ARG A 10 16.21 17.63 -2.08
C ARG A 10 17.47 18.47 -1.82
N LYS A 11 18.61 17.84 -1.51
CA LYS A 11 19.90 18.51 -1.31
C LYS A 11 20.52 19.03 -2.61
N TYR A 12 20.07 18.49 -3.75
CA TYR A 12 20.59 18.79 -5.09
C TYR A 12 19.68 19.76 -5.87
N VAL A 13 18.59 20.21 -5.25
CA VAL A 13 17.68 21.21 -5.84
C VAL A 13 18.34 22.59 -5.77
N ASN A 14 18.42 23.29 -6.90
CA ASN A 14 18.89 24.66 -6.92
C ASN A 14 17.81 25.59 -6.32
N GLN A 15 18.04 26.07 -5.10
CA GLN A 15 17.09 26.94 -4.39
C GLN A 15 17.31 28.44 -4.64
N ALA A 16 18.38 28.82 -5.33
CA ALA A 16 18.70 30.23 -5.63
C ALA A 16 17.87 30.79 -6.81
N SER A 17 17.20 29.92 -7.56
CA SER A 17 16.32 30.30 -8.67
C SER A 17 14.92 30.62 -8.16
N GLY A 18 14.24 31.62 -8.74
CA GLY A 18 12.84 31.94 -8.41
C GLY A 18 11.84 30.79 -8.63
N ASN A 19 12.25 29.77 -9.38
CA ASN A 19 11.60 28.46 -9.44
C ASN A 19 12.61 27.35 -9.11
N PRO A 20 12.64 26.84 -7.87
CA PRO A 20 13.56 25.78 -7.48
C PRO A 20 13.34 24.50 -8.28
N LYS A 21 14.41 23.99 -8.89
CA LYS A 21 14.33 22.78 -9.73
C LYS A 21 15.56 21.89 -9.56
N LEU A 22 15.33 20.60 -9.77
CA LEU A 22 16.38 19.61 -9.93
C LEU A 22 16.68 19.45 -11.41
N MET A 23 17.92 19.69 -11.82
CA MET A 23 18.31 19.57 -13.23
C MET A 23 18.58 18.10 -13.58
N SER A 24 18.27 17.71 -14.82
CA SER A 24 18.38 16.32 -15.28
C SER A 24 19.82 15.78 -15.20
N ASN A 25 20.81 16.61 -15.56
CA ASN A 25 22.23 16.25 -15.41
C ASN A 25 22.61 16.02 -13.94
N VAL A 26 22.09 16.84 -13.02
CA VAL A 26 22.35 16.70 -11.57
C VAL A 26 21.65 15.45 -11.00
N MET A 27 20.51 15.04 -11.56
CA MET A 27 19.80 13.82 -11.13
C MET A 27 20.66 12.56 -11.28
N GLN A 28 21.50 12.49 -12.32
CA GLN A 28 22.40 11.35 -12.57
C GLN A 28 23.55 11.29 -11.55
N GLU A 29 23.88 12.40 -10.91
CA GLU A 29 24.96 12.51 -9.92
C GLU A 29 24.50 12.16 -8.49
N ILE A 30 23.19 11.97 -8.27
CA ILE A 30 22.65 11.66 -6.95
C ILE A 30 23.04 10.24 -6.55
N VAL A 31 23.98 10.13 -5.61
CA VAL A 31 24.35 8.86 -4.99
C VAL A 31 23.30 8.51 -3.93
N VAL A 32 22.58 7.41 -4.15
CA VAL A 32 21.67 6.83 -3.16
C VAL A 32 22.40 5.72 -2.42
N PRO A 33 22.57 5.82 -1.08
CA PRO A 33 23.22 4.76 -0.32
C PRO A 33 22.35 3.51 -0.35
N ILE A 34 22.94 2.40 -0.80
CA ILE A 34 22.32 1.09 -0.76
C ILE A 34 22.62 0.49 0.64
N PRO A 35 21.61 0.16 1.45
CA PRO A 35 21.83 -0.41 2.77
C PRO A 35 22.44 -1.82 2.66
N PRO A 36 23.11 -2.35 3.70
CA PRO A 36 23.62 -3.72 3.71
C PRO A 36 22.54 -4.77 3.37
N LEU A 37 22.95 -5.89 2.76
CA LEU A 37 22.04 -6.96 2.30
C LEU A 37 21.07 -7.45 3.38
N ALA A 38 21.53 -7.59 4.63
CA ALA A 38 20.67 -8.01 5.73
C ALA A 38 19.46 -7.06 5.95
N ILE A 39 19.68 -5.76 5.81
CA ILE A 39 18.61 -4.76 5.91
C ILE A 39 17.71 -4.80 4.68
N GLN A 40 18.28 -4.99 3.49
CA GLN A 40 17.50 -5.13 2.25
C GLN A 40 16.54 -6.32 2.34
N ASN A 41 17.00 -7.47 2.83
CA ASN A 41 16.16 -8.65 3.00
C ASN A 41 15.02 -8.39 4.00
N LYS A 42 15.31 -7.70 5.11
CA LYS A 42 14.26 -7.30 6.07
C LYS A 42 13.24 -6.35 5.45
N ILE A 43 13.67 -5.42 4.59
CA ILE A 43 12.77 -4.52 3.88
C ILE A 43 11.85 -5.33 2.95
N VAL A 44 12.41 -6.25 2.16
CA VAL A 44 11.65 -7.12 1.25
C VAL A 44 10.65 -7.97 2.04
N GLU A 45 11.08 -8.62 3.12
CA GLU A 45 10.19 -9.43 3.97
C GLU A 45 8.98 -8.63 4.49
N VAL A 46 9.17 -7.37 4.89
CA VAL A 46 8.08 -6.51 5.34
C VAL A 46 7.16 -6.13 4.18
N LEU A 47 7.73 -5.81 3.02
CA LEU A 47 6.94 -5.43 1.83
C LEU A 47 6.10 -6.60 1.33
N ASP A 48 6.68 -7.81 1.24
CA ASP A 48 5.98 -9.02 0.81
C ASP A 48 4.81 -9.34 1.75
N LYS A 49 5.00 -9.18 3.07
CA LYS A 49 3.92 -9.34 4.06
C LYS A 49 2.80 -8.32 3.88
N LEU A 50 3.14 -7.05 3.63
CA LEU A 50 2.15 -6.00 3.42
C LEU A 50 1.36 -6.20 2.13
N GLU A 51 2.02 -6.65 1.07
CA GLU A 51 1.37 -7.02 -0.19
C GLU A 51 0.40 -8.17 0.03
N ALA A 52 0.86 -9.27 0.65
CA ALA A 52 0.00 -10.41 0.96
C ALA A 52 -1.21 -10.02 1.82
N TYR A 53 -1.05 -9.16 2.83
CA TYR A 53 -2.19 -8.67 3.62
C TYR A 53 -3.15 -7.83 2.80
N THR A 54 -2.63 -6.98 1.93
CA THR A 54 -3.44 -6.12 1.06
C THR A 54 -4.26 -6.95 0.08
N GLU A 55 -3.66 -7.96 -0.55
CA GLU A 55 -4.35 -8.91 -1.42
C GLU A 55 -5.44 -9.69 -0.67
N ASN A 56 -5.09 -10.23 0.51
CA ASN A 56 -6.05 -10.95 1.36
C ASN A 56 -7.24 -10.08 1.76
N ILE A 57 -7.01 -8.80 2.10
CA ILE A 57 -8.09 -7.87 2.46
C ILE A 57 -8.94 -7.54 1.24
N ASN A 58 -8.31 -7.24 0.10
CA ASN A 58 -9.00 -6.85 -1.14
C ASN A 58 -9.90 -7.97 -1.68
N VAL A 59 -9.52 -9.24 -1.50
CA VAL A 59 -10.33 -10.39 -1.92
C VAL A 59 -11.25 -10.90 -0.80
N GLY A 60 -10.71 -11.00 0.41
CA GLY A 60 -11.37 -11.59 1.57
C GLY A 60 -12.55 -10.77 2.07
N LEU A 61 -12.41 -9.44 2.21
CA LEU A 61 -13.50 -8.60 2.73
C LEU A 61 -14.73 -8.59 1.80
N PRO A 62 -14.60 -8.40 0.47
CA PRO A 62 -15.77 -8.47 -0.41
C PRO A 62 -16.46 -9.84 -0.38
N LEU A 63 -15.67 -10.92 -0.28
CA LEU A 63 -16.18 -12.28 -0.19
C LEU A 63 -16.95 -12.51 1.12
N GLU A 64 -16.39 -12.07 2.25
CA GLU A 64 -17.05 -12.14 3.55
C GLU A 64 -18.34 -11.31 3.58
N ILE A 65 -18.31 -10.07 3.09
CA ILE A 65 -19.51 -9.21 3.01
C ILE A 65 -20.61 -9.88 2.19
N LYS A 66 -20.27 -10.51 1.05
CA LYS A 66 -21.22 -11.24 0.22
C LYS A 66 -21.83 -12.43 0.97
N GLN A 67 -21.03 -13.18 1.72
CA GLN A 67 -21.50 -14.28 2.55
C GLN A 67 -22.42 -13.79 3.68
N ARG A 68 -22.05 -12.70 4.35
CA ARG A 68 -22.87 -12.09 5.43
C ARG A 68 -24.20 -11.56 4.92
N LYS A 69 -24.25 -10.98 3.71
CA LYS A 69 -25.51 -10.57 3.07
C LYS A 69 -26.44 -11.77 2.81
N LYS A 70 -25.91 -12.85 2.22
CA LYS A 70 -26.68 -14.09 2.01
C LYS A 70 -27.19 -14.68 3.32
N GLN A 71 -26.33 -14.72 4.34
CA GLN A 71 -26.71 -15.18 5.67
C GLN A 71 -27.85 -14.33 6.26
N TYR A 72 -27.72 -13.01 6.17
CA TYR A 72 -28.76 -12.08 6.62
C TYR A 72 -30.09 -12.29 5.90
N GLU A 73 -30.07 -12.38 4.56
CA GLU A 73 -31.27 -12.62 3.75
C GLU A 73 -31.98 -13.92 4.13
N TYR A 74 -31.22 -15.01 4.30
CA TYR A 74 -31.76 -16.31 4.74
C TYR A 74 -32.47 -16.20 6.09
N TYR A 75 -31.80 -15.62 7.10
CA TYR A 75 -32.40 -15.51 8.43
C TYR A 75 -33.55 -14.50 8.48
N ARG A 76 -33.46 -13.39 7.74
CA ARG A 76 -34.55 -12.41 7.60
C ARG A 76 -35.80 -13.09 7.04
N ASN A 77 -35.67 -13.85 5.95
CA ASN A 77 -36.80 -14.52 5.33
C ASN A 77 -37.37 -15.60 6.26
N LYS A 78 -36.50 -16.37 6.95
CA LYS A 78 -36.94 -17.38 7.93
C LYS A 78 -37.69 -16.78 9.12
N LEU A 79 -37.27 -15.61 9.62
CA LEU A 79 -37.93 -14.94 10.75
C LEU A 79 -39.26 -14.28 10.37
N LEU A 80 -39.40 -13.87 9.11
CA LEU A 80 -40.62 -13.26 8.57
C LEU A 80 -41.56 -14.28 7.90
N ASP A 81 -41.20 -15.56 7.93
CA ASP A 81 -42.05 -16.68 7.50
C ASP A 81 -42.97 -17.08 8.66
N PHE A 82 -44.07 -16.33 8.79
CA PHE A 82 -45.13 -16.67 9.73
C PHE A 82 -46.00 -17.74 9.10
N LYS A 83 -45.88 -18.98 9.59
CA LYS A 83 -46.87 -20.02 9.27
C LYS A 83 -48.22 -19.57 9.82
N GLU A 84 -49.19 -19.36 8.93
CA GLU A 84 -50.59 -19.21 9.32
C GLU A 84 -51.03 -20.54 9.95
N TYR A 85 -51.44 -20.48 11.22
CA TYR A 85 -52.01 -21.62 11.96
C TYR A 85 -53.49 -21.76 11.65
#